data_AF-A0A9E1DXS3-F1
#
_entry.id   AF-A0A9E1DXS3-F1
#
_cell.length_a   1.000
_cell.length_b   1.000
_cell.length_c   1.000
_cell.angle_alpha   90.00
_cell.angle_beta   90.00
_cell.angle_gamma   90.00
#
_symmetry.space_group_name_H-M   'P 1'
#
loop_
_entity.id
_entity.type
_entity.pdbx_description
1 polymer ?
#
loop_
_entity_poly.entity_id
_entity_poly.type
_entity_poly.pdbx_seq_one_letter_code
_entity_poly.pdbx_strand_id
1 'polypeptide(L)' 'LAVGMGVVMTTLILTVLSAPLDRSITAFFENNSYLAAHGRNIVNVILVDFRSMDTLGEIIVVATAGLAGYALIQKRRGKS' A
#
# COMPACT_ATOMS: atom_id res chain seq x y z
N LEU A 1 17.34 22.04 5.03
CA LEU A 1 16.21 21.54 4.21
C LEU A 1 15.56 20.30 4.82
N ALA A 2 16.28 19.18 5.02
CA ALA A 2 15.73 17.95 5.58
C ALA A 2 15.00 18.14 6.93
N VAL A 3 15.62 18.84 7.89
CA VAL A 3 14.99 19.14 9.19
C VAL A 3 13.72 19.97 9.02
N GLY A 4 13.74 20.99 8.15
CA GLY A 4 12.57 21.82 7.86
C GLY A 4 11.41 21.01 7.26
N MET A 5 11.70 20.13 6.30
CA MET A 5 10.68 19.23 5.72
C MET A 5 10.13 18.23 6.75
N GLY A 6 11.00 17.69 7.61
CA GLY A 6 10.60 16.80 8.70
C GLY A 6 9.63 17.48 9.66
N VAL A 7 9.98 18.68 10.13
CA VAL A 7 9.11 19.48 11.02
C VAL A 7 7.76 19.76 10.36
N VAL A 8 7.76 20.17 9.10
CA VAL A 8 6.51 20.43 8.35
C VAL A 8 5.64 19.16 8.30
N MET A 9 6.19 18.02 7.87
CA MET A 9 5.44 16.76 7.79
C MET A 9 4.91 16.31 9.16
N THR A 10 5.72 16.42 10.22
CA THR A 10 5.30 16.08 11.59
C THR A 10 4.14 16.96 12.03
N THR A 11 4.22 18.28 11.85
CA THR A 11 3.13 19.19 12.23
C THR A 11 1.86 18.91 11.44
N LEU A 12 1.96 18.64 10.13
CA LEU A 12 0.80 18.30 9.29
C LEU A 12 0.10 17.02 9.79
N ILE A 13 0.86 15.96 10.06
CA ILE A 13 0.29 14.70 10.56
C ILE A 13 -0.40 14.91 11.91
N LEU A 14 0.22 15.65 12.83
CA LEU A 14 -0.38 15.95 14.14
C LEU A 14 -1.71 16.72 14.00
N THR A 15 -1.80 17.66 13.06
CA THR A 15 -3.05 18.40 12.82
C THR A 15 -4.15 17.51 12.27
N VAL A 16 -3.84 16.60 11.34
CA VAL A 16 -4.83 15.66 10.76
C VAL A 16 -5.33 14.68 11.80
N LEU A 17 -4.43 14.13 12.64
CA LEU A 17 -4.79 13.16 13.68
C LEU A 17 -5.60 13.76 14.84
N SER A 18 -5.65 15.09 14.96
CA SER A 18 -6.44 15.77 15.98
C SER A 18 -7.95 15.81 15.65
N ALA A 19 -8.33 15.50 14.41
CA ALA A 19 -9.74 15.40 14.00
C ALA A 19 -10.35 14.03 14.39
N PRO A 20 -11.65 13.97 14.71
CA PRO A 20 -12.32 12.70 14.97
C PRO A 20 -12.35 11.81 13.72
N LEU A 21 -12.09 10.52 13.91
CA LEU A 21 -12.15 9.53 12.83
C LEU A 21 -13.61 9.27 12.42
N ASP A 22 -13.90 9.40 11.13
CA ASP A 22 -15.15 8.90 10.56
C ASP A 22 -15.11 7.37 10.47
N ARG A 23 -16.05 6.72 11.16
CA ARG A 23 -16.15 5.25 11.20
C ARG A 23 -17.10 4.67 10.15
N SER A 24 -17.74 5.48 9.31
CA SER A 24 -18.71 5.03 8.31
C SER A 24 -18.14 3.94 7.38
N ILE A 25 -16.95 4.18 6.85
CA ILE A 25 -16.21 3.25 5.97
C ILE A 25 -15.71 2.02 6.75
N THR A 26 -15.23 2.20 7.98
CA THR A 26 -14.79 1.10 8.84
C THR A 26 -15.95 0.15 9.12
N ALA A 27 -17.13 0.67 9.46
CA ALA A 27 -18.34 -0.12 9.70
C ALA A 27 -18.81 -0.85 8.44
N PHE A 28 -18.67 -0.24 7.26
CA PHE A 28 -18.96 -0.91 5.99
C PHE A 28 -18.06 -2.14 5.79
N PHE A 29 -16.74 -2.01 5.96
CA PHE A 29 -15.83 -3.14 5.81
C PHE A 29 -16.03 -4.19 6.91
N GLU A 30 -16.25 -3.81 8.17
CA GLU A 30 -16.52 -4.77 9.25
C GLU A 30 -17.75 -5.65 8.95
N ASN A 31 -18.84 -5.04 8.47
CA ASN A 31 -20.06 -5.78 8.16
C ASN A 31 -19.94 -6.64 6.89
N ASN A 32 -19.26 -6.13 5.84
CA ASN A 32 -19.19 -6.80 4.56
C ASN A 32 -18.02 -7.81 4.46
N SER A 33 -16.94 -7.64 5.21
CA SER A 33 -15.79 -8.56 5.15
C SER A 33 -16.11 -9.95 5.70
N TYR A 34 -16.99 -10.06 6.70
CA TYR A 34 -17.42 -11.35 7.21
C TYR A 34 -18.41 -12.05 6.27
N LEU A 35 -19.38 -11.30 5.72
CA LEU A 35 -20.45 -11.84 4.89
C LEU A 35 -20.03 -12.13 3.44
N ALA A 36 -19.17 -11.30 2.83
CA ALA A 36 -18.82 -11.41 1.42
C ALA A 36 -17.57 -12.27 1.16
N ALA A 37 -16.61 -12.31 2.09
CA ALA A 37 -15.29 -12.91 1.86
C ALA A 37 -14.92 -14.07 2.81
N HIS A 38 -15.77 -14.40 3.80
CA HIS A 38 -15.53 -15.47 4.79
C HIS A 38 -14.19 -15.36 5.55
N GLY A 39 -13.51 -14.21 5.47
CA GLY A 39 -12.18 -14.01 5.99
C GLY A 39 -12.20 -13.53 7.44
N ARG A 40 -11.48 -14.23 8.31
CA ARG A 40 -11.29 -13.82 9.73
C ARG A 40 -10.33 -12.64 9.88
N ASN A 41 -9.52 -12.36 8.86
CA ASN A 41 -8.58 -11.25 8.83
C ASN A 41 -9.09 -10.15 7.87
N ILE A 42 -9.75 -9.14 8.46
CA ILE A 42 -10.35 -8.03 7.73
C ILE A 42 -9.35 -7.27 6.85
N VAL A 43 -8.09 -7.14 7.28
CA VAL A 43 -7.06 -6.43 6.51
C VAL A 43 -6.74 -7.19 5.22
N ASN A 44 -6.60 -8.51 5.30
CA ASN A 44 -6.35 -9.33 4.11
C ASN A 44 -7.53 -9.27 3.13
N VAL A 45 -8.77 -9.35 3.64
CA VAL A 45 -9.98 -9.24 2.81
C VAL A 45 -10.04 -7.89 2.11
N ILE A 46 -9.70 -6.80 2.80
CA ILE A 46 -9.67 -5.47 2.16
C ILE A 46 -8.64 -5.44 1.03
N LEU A 47 -7.42 -5.93 1.27
CA LEU A 47 -6.33 -5.87 0.28
C LEU A 47 -6.56 -6.78 -0.93
N VAL A 48 -7.11 -7.98 -0.72
CA VAL A 48 -7.21 -9.02 -1.76
C VAL A 48 -8.56 -9.02 -2.47
N ASP A 49 -9.66 -8.62 -1.81
CA ASP A 49 -11.00 -8.63 -2.41
C ASP A 49 -11.44 -7.21 -2.79
N PHE A 50 -11.51 -6.29 -1.82
CA PHE A 50 -12.05 -4.94 -2.06
C PHE A 50 -11.08 -4.02 -2.80
N ARG A 51 -9.77 -4.17 -2.56
CA ARG A 51 -8.69 -3.36 -3.14
C ARG A 51 -7.69 -4.22 -3.92
N SER A 52 -8.20 -5.28 -4.54
CA SER A 52 -7.43 -6.26 -5.33
C SER A 52 -6.60 -5.63 -6.45
N MET A 53 -7.07 -4.53 -7.03
CA MET A 53 -6.32 -3.81 -8.07
C MET A 53 -5.07 -3.12 -7.53
N ASP A 54 -5.10 -2.59 -6.30
CA ASP A 54 -3.94 -1.93 -5.69
C ASP A 54 -2.84 -2.95 -5.40
N THR A 55 -3.19 -4.12 -4.86
CA THR A 55 -2.24 -5.21 -4.60
C THR A 55 -1.70 -5.85 -5.88
N LEU A 56 -2.53 -6.01 -6.91
CA LEU A 56 -2.08 -6.42 -8.24
C LEU A 56 -1.10 -5.41 -8.83
N GLY A 57 -1.36 -4.11 -8.66
CA GLY A 57 -0.46 -3.03 -9.06
C GLY A 57 0.90 -3.12 -8.36
N GLU A 58 0.93 -3.32 -7.04
CA GLU A 58 2.16 -3.51 -6.28
C GLU A 58 2.99 -4.70 -6.79
N ILE A 59 2.34 -5.84 -7.06
CA ILE A 59 3.00 -7.03 -7.62
C ILE A 59 3.60 -6.72 -9.00
N ILE A 60 2.88 -5.99 -9.85
CA ILE A 60 3.39 -5.58 -11.17
C ILE A 60 4.62 -4.69 -11.02
N VAL A 61 4.60 -3.71 -10.11
CA VAL A 61 5.74 -2.82 -9.88
C VAL A 61 6.96 -3.61 -9.40
N VAL A 62 6.79 -4.51 -8.43
CA VAL A 62 7.89 -5.36 -7.94
C VAL A 62 8.42 -6.29 -9.04
N ALA A 63 7.53 -6.92 -9.80
CA ALA A 63 7.91 -7.81 -10.89
C ALA A 63 8.67 -7.06 -12.01
N THR A 64 8.19 -5.90 -12.41
CA THR A 64 8.84 -5.07 -13.44
C THR A 64 10.18 -4.52 -12.97
N ALA A 65 10.31 -4.09 -11.71
CA ALA A 65 11.58 -3.70 -11.12
C ALA A 65 12.58 -4.87 -11.10
N GLY A 66 12.13 -6.07 -10.74
CA GLY A 66 12.94 -7.29 -10.77
C GLY A 66 13.43 -7.65 -12.18
N LEU A 67 12.54 -7.59 -13.17
CA LEU A 67 12.89 -7.81 -14.59
C LEU A 67 13.88 -6.76 -15.11
N ALA A 68 13.70 -5.48 -14.77
CA ALA A 68 14.61 -4.41 -15.13
C ALA A 68 16.00 -4.61 -14.52
N GLY A 69 16.06 -5.00 -13.23
CA GLY A 69 17.30 -5.35 -12.56
C GLY A 69 18.02 -6.54 -13.21
N TYR A 70 17.29 -7.61 -13.52
CA TYR A 70 17.81 -8.78 -14.22
C TYR A 70 18.37 -8.41 -15.60
N ALA A 71 17.63 -7.63 -16.39
CA ALA A 71 18.07 -7.17 -17.71
C ALA A 71 19.37 -6.34 -17.63
N LEU A 72 19.50 -5.48 -16.61
CA LEU A 72 20.71 -4.69 -16.38
C LEU A 72 21.93 -5.57 -16.04
N ILE A 73 21.75 -6.58 -15.18
CA ILE A 73 22.80 -7.53 -14.81
C ILE A 73 23.24 -8.35 -16.03
N GLN A 74 22.28 -8.90 -16.79
CA GLN A 74 22.58 -9.69 -17.99
C GLN A 74 23.33 -8.86 -19.05
N LYS A 75 22.93 -7.59 -19.26
CA LYS A 75 23.63 -6.67 -20.16
C LYS A 75 25.07 -6.37 -19.73
N ARG A 76 25.35 -6.34 -18.41
CA ARG A 76 26.72 -6.17 -17.90
C ARG A 76 27.55 -7.44 -18.06
N ARG A 77 26.97 -8.63 -17.87
CA ARG A 77 27.67 -9.92 -18.03
C ARG A 77 28.08 -10.19 -19.47
N GLY A 78 27.25 -9.82 -20.45
CA GLY A 78 27.58 -9.98 -21.89
C GLY A 78 28.57 -8.96 -22.46
N LYS A 79 29.06 -8.02 -21.64
CA LYS A 79 30.10 -7.03 -22.02
C LYS A 79 31.49 -7.37 -21.46
N SER A 80 31.61 -8.44 -20.68
CA SER A 80 32.88 -9.03 -20.23
C SER A 80 33.21 -10.26 -21.07
#